data_AF-A0A2G6PSQ2-F1
#
_entry.id   AF-A0A2G6PSQ2-F1
#
_cell.length_a   1.000
_cell.length_b   1.000
_cell.length_c   1.000
_cell.angle_alpha   90.00
_cell.angle_beta   90.00
_cell.angle_gamma   90.00
#
_symmetry.space_group_name_H-M   'P 1'
#
loop_
_entity.id
_entity.type
_entity.pdbx_description
1 polymer ?
#
loop_
_entity_poly.entity_id
_entity_poly.type
_entity_poly.pdbx_seq_one_letter_code
_entity_poly.pdbx_strand_id
1 'polypeptide(L)'
;WKGIIHTTLRYPENKYLIGGVSISNQFSTFSKSLMIEFMKSHYYDPYMAQYIRPKKAYKVKLKDADKDFVFDEANTDLNKFDKLIAEIEPSQLRIPVLIKKYVKQNAKLVAFNVDPKFNNAVDGLMYIKISDLPENTVKPVLEEYEQELLKNEALKQQQTKEGL
;
A
#
# COMPACT_ATOMS: atom_id res chain seq x y z
N TRP A 1 -0.12 11.54 1.47
CA TRP A 1 -0.55 11.36 0.07
C TRP A 1 -0.32 12.60 -0.76
N LYS A 2 -0.91 13.76 -0.41
CA LYS A 2 -0.75 15.03 -1.14
C LYS A 2 0.66 15.31 -1.70
N GLY A 3 1.70 15.29 -0.85
CA GLY A 3 3.08 15.51 -1.29
C GLY A 3 3.58 14.49 -2.33
N ILE A 4 3.26 13.20 -2.15
CA ILE A 4 3.62 12.15 -3.11
C ILE A 4 2.96 12.44 -4.46
N ILE A 5 1.69 12.84 -4.48
CA ILE A 5 0.95 13.12 -5.71
C ILE A 5 1.50 14.36 -6.42
N HIS A 6 1.85 15.40 -5.66
CA HIS A 6 2.55 16.56 -6.23
C HIS A 6 3.86 16.18 -6.90
N THR A 7 4.60 15.21 -6.34
CA THR A 7 5.81 14.67 -6.99
C THR A 7 5.44 13.92 -8.26
N THR A 8 4.43 13.04 -8.25
CA THR A 8 4.06 12.28 -9.46
C THR A 8 3.53 13.15 -10.59
N LEU A 9 2.87 14.27 -10.27
CA LEU A 9 2.39 15.24 -11.28
C LEU A 9 3.55 16.03 -11.92
N ARG A 10 4.58 16.37 -11.13
CA ARG A 10 5.78 17.08 -11.60
C ARG A 10 6.73 16.18 -12.37
N TYR A 11 6.68 14.88 -12.11
CA TYR A 11 7.56 13.86 -12.69
C TYR A 11 6.73 12.73 -13.33
N PRO A 12 5.99 13.02 -14.42
CA PRO A 12 5.04 12.10 -15.04
C PRO A 12 5.68 10.87 -15.70
N GLU A 13 7.00 10.86 -15.89
CA GLU A 13 7.79 9.71 -16.36
C GLU A 13 7.78 8.57 -15.34
N ASN A 14 7.64 8.89 -14.05
CA ASN A 14 7.51 7.89 -13.00
C ASN A 14 6.13 7.25 -13.08
N LYS A 15 6.08 5.92 -13.24
CA LYS A 15 4.83 5.17 -13.41
C LYS A 15 4.41 4.37 -12.16
N TYR A 16 5.34 4.18 -11.23
CA TYR A 16 5.14 3.32 -10.07
C TYR A 16 5.63 3.97 -8.79
N LEU A 17 4.87 3.78 -7.71
CA LEU A 17 5.30 4.01 -6.33
C LEU A 17 5.59 2.64 -5.72
N ILE A 18 6.76 2.44 -5.13
CA ILE A 18 7.16 1.15 -4.55
C ILE A 18 7.54 1.38 -3.08
N GLY A 19 7.11 0.49 -2.20
CA GLY A 19 7.43 0.58 -0.77
C GLY A 19 7.20 -0.72 -0.02
N GLY A 20 8.02 -0.95 1.01
CA GLY A 20 7.83 -2.03 1.96
C GLY A 20 6.86 -1.62 3.07
N VAL A 21 6.06 -2.57 3.55
CA VAL A 21 5.26 -2.43 4.76
C VAL A 21 5.50 -3.60 5.69
N SER A 22 5.86 -3.31 6.93
CA SER A 22 6.23 -4.34 7.91
C SER A 22 5.04 -4.74 8.79
N ILE A 23 4.88 -6.04 9.00
CA ILE A 23 4.02 -6.64 10.02
C ILE A 23 4.93 -6.96 11.21
N SER A 24 4.60 -6.39 12.37
CA SER A 24 5.38 -6.53 13.61
C SER A 24 5.57 -7.99 14.00
N ASN A 25 6.72 -8.31 14.61
CA ASN A 25 6.93 -9.64 15.17
C ASN A 25 6.09 -9.92 16.43
N GLN A 26 5.41 -8.91 16.99
CA GLN A 26 4.49 -9.06 18.13
C GLN A 26 3.25 -9.90 17.81
N PHE A 27 2.81 -9.93 16.55
CA PHE A 27 1.69 -10.79 16.14
C PHE A 27 2.04 -12.26 16.33
N SER A 28 1.04 -13.08 16.67
CA SER A 28 1.20 -14.52 16.66
C SER A 28 1.57 -15.04 15.26
N THR A 29 2.21 -16.21 15.20
CA THR A 29 2.53 -16.87 13.91
C THR A 29 1.28 -17.18 13.10
N PHE A 30 0.18 -17.50 13.80
CA PHE A 30 -1.13 -17.74 13.19
C PHE A 30 -1.67 -16.48 12.51
N SER A 31 -1.76 -15.36 13.23
CA SER A 31 -2.26 -14.10 12.66
C SER A 31 -1.37 -13.55 11.55
N LYS A 32 -0.03 -13.67 11.67
CA LYS A 32 0.88 -13.34 10.55
C LYS A 32 0.55 -14.15 9.31
N SER A 33 0.36 -15.46 9.47
CA SER A 33 0.01 -16.34 8.36
C SER A 33 -1.36 -15.97 7.76
N LEU A 34 -2.35 -15.66 8.62
CA LEU A 34 -3.68 -15.21 8.21
C LEU A 34 -3.61 -13.93 7.38
N MET A 35 -2.87 -12.93 7.87
CA MET A 35 -2.69 -11.66 7.19
C MET A 35 -2.00 -11.81 5.84
N ILE A 36 -0.96 -12.65 5.79
CA ILE A 36 -0.23 -12.93 4.56
C ILE A 36 -1.14 -13.59 3.53
N GLU A 37 -1.94 -14.58 3.95
CA GLU A 37 -2.87 -15.28 3.06
C GLU A 37 -3.97 -14.35 2.56
N PHE A 38 -4.61 -13.60 3.46
CA PHE A 38 -5.60 -12.60 3.08
C PHE A 38 -5.06 -11.60 2.05
N MET A 39 -3.86 -11.07 2.30
CA MET A 39 -3.23 -10.11 1.39
C MET A 39 -2.85 -10.75 0.05
N LYS A 40 -2.43 -12.02 0.05
CA LYS A 40 -2.14 -12.75 -1.19
C LYS A 40 -3.40 -12.98 -2.01
N SER A 41 -4.49 -13.38 -1.38
CA SER A 41 -5.72 -13.71 -2.08
C SER A 41 -6.42 -12.49 -2.70
N HIS A 42 -6.24 -11.30 -2.13
CA HIS A 42 -6.97 -10.09 -2.55
C HIS A 42 -6.13 -9.05 -3.28
N TYR A 43 -4.83 -8.95 -2.99
CA TYR A 43 -4.00 -7.85 -3.47
C TYR A 43 -2.74 -8.28 -4.22
N TYR A 44 -2.50 -9.58 -4.38
CA TYR A 44 -1.32 -10.09 -5.07
C TYR A 44 -1.37 -9.84 -6.58
N ASP A 45 -0.26 -9.36 -7.13
CA ASP A 45 -0.06 -9.32 -8.59
C ASP A 45 0.96 -10.38 -9.02
N PRO A 46 0.52 -11.50 -9.62
CA PRO A 46 1.42 -12.57 -10.03
C PRO A 46 2.36 -12.16 -11.19
N TYR A 47 1.93 -11.21 -12.05
CA TYR A 47 2.73 -10.75 -13.19
C TYR A 47 3.93 -9.91 -12.75
N MET A 48 3.76 -9.09 -11.71
CA MET A 48 4.90 -8.36 -11.13
C MET A 48 5.73 -9.25 -10.21
N ALA A 49 5.09 -10.19 -9.50
CA ALA A 49 5.78 -11.05 -8.55
C ALA A 49 6.81 -12.00 -9.17
N GLN A 50 6.64 -12.39 -10.44
CA GLN A 50 7.65 -13.22 -11.12
C GLN A 50 9.04 -12.58 -11.17
N TYR A 51 9.13 -11.24 -11.13
CA TYR A 51 10.38 -10.49 -11.20
C TYR A 51 11.05 -10.30 -9.83
N ILE A 52 10.39 -10.68 -8.73
CA ILE A 52 10.85 -10.41 -7.38
C ILE A 52 11.04 -11.71 -6.61
N ARG A 53 12.26 -11.93 -6.09
CA ARG A 53 12.59 -13.09 -5.26
C ARG A 53 12.93 -12.63 -3.84
N PRO A 54 12.14 -13.00 -2.81
CA PRO A 54 12.46 -12.64 -1.43
C PRO A 54 13.72 -13.40 -0.98
N LYS A 55 14.62 -12.70 -0.28
CA LYS A 55 15.85 -13.31 0.26
C LYS A 55 15.54 -14.33 1.37
N LYS A 56 14.54 -14.02 2.20
CA LYS A 56 14.06 -14.85 3.31
C LYS A 56 12.54 -14.93 3.25
N ALA A 57 12.02 -15.83 2.42
CA ALA A 57 10.58 -16.00 2.28
C ALA A 57 9.93 -16.40 3.62
N TYR A 58 8.81 -15.76 3.97
CA TYR A 58 8.00 -16.21 5.08
C TYR A 58 7.28 -17.52 4.71
N LYS A 59 7.40 -18.54 5.56
CA LYS A 59 6.73 -19.83 5.38
C LYS A 59 5.39 -19.80 6.12
N VAL A 60 4.31 -19.63 5.36
CA VAL A 60 2.93 -19.67 5.87
C VAL A 60 2.65 -21.05 6.45
N LYS A 61 2.11 -21.08 7.67
CA LYS A 61 1.70 -22.31 8.37
C LYS A 61 0.23 -22.17 8.80
N LEU A 62 -0.69 -22.53 7.92
CA LEU A 62 -2.14 -22.57 8.18
C LEU A 62 -2.68 -23.95 7.81
N LYS A 63 -3.65 -24.46 8.59
CA LYS A 63 -4.41 -25.64 8.19
C LYS A 63 -5.46 -25.24 7.16
N ASP A 64 -5.91 -26.18 6.34
CA ASP A 64 -6.86 -25.86 5.27
C ASP A 64 -8.21 -25.38 5.82
N ALA A 65 -8.69 -25.92 6.94
CA ALA A 65 -9.89 -25.43 7.62
C ALA A 65 -9.77 -23.95 8.08
N ASP A 66 -8.57 -23.51 8.46
CA ASP A 66 -8.35 -22.11 8.87
C ASP A 66 -8.36 -21.17 7.65
N LYS A 67 -8.00 -21.68 6.47
CA LYS A 67 -8.04 -20.92 5.22
C LYS A 67 -9.49 -20.71 4.79
N ASP A 68 -10.27 -21.78 4.75
CA ASP A 68 -11.68 -21.73 4.32
C ASP A 68 -12.48 -20.74 5.17
N PHE A 69 -12.23 -20.72 6.48
CA PHE A 69 -12.77 -19.73 7.40
C PHE A 69 -12.46 -18.27 7.01
N VAL A 70 -11.21 -17.98 6.61
CA VAL A 70 -10.80 -16.64 6.14
C VAL A 70 -11.50 -16.27 4.84
N PHE A 71 -11.64 -17.23 3.93
CA PHE A 71 -12.23 -17.00 2.61
C PHE A 71 -13.74 -16.74 2.69
N ASP A 72 -14.45 -17.40 3.61
CA ASP A 72 -15.91 -17.26 3.75
C ASP A 72 -16.32 -15.98 4.52
N GLU A 73 -15.66 -15.67 5.64
CA GLU A 73 -16.02 -14.49 6.45
C GLU A 73 -15.51 -13.17 5.87
N ALA A 74 -14.34 -13.20 5.23
CA ALA A 74 -13.66 -12.01 4.74
C ALA A 74 -13.89 -11.80 3.24
N ASN A 75 -15.13 -11.97 2.77
CA ASN A 75 -15.57 -11.54 1.44
C ASN A 75 -15.17 -10.06 1.21
N THR A 76 -13.99 -9.87 0.62
CA THR A 76 -13.34 -8.63 0.16
C THR A 76 -13.15 -7.46 1.15
N ASP A 77 -13.63 -7.55 2.39
CA ASP A 77 -13.63 -6.40 3.32
C ASP A 77 -12.46 -6.44 4.32
N LEU A 78 -11.43 -5.64 4.04
CA LEU A 78 -10.29 -5.41 4.94
C LEU A 78 -10.71 -4.94 6.35
N ASN A 79 -11.85 -4.26 6.51
CA ASN A 79 -12.31 -3.82 7.83
C ASN A 79 -12.91 -4.97 8.64
N LYS A 80 -13.58 -5.93 7.99
CA LYS A 80 -14.03 -7.17 8.66
C LYS A 80 -12.82 -7.99 9.09
N PHE A 81 -11.85 -8.15 8.17
CA PHE A 81 -10.62 -8.86 8.48
C PHE A 81 -9.81 -8.18 9.61
N ASP A 82 -9.79 -6.85 9.68
CA ASP A 82 -9.18 -6.11 10.79
C ASP A 82 -9.85 -6.37 12.15
N LYS A 83 -11.17 -6.54 12.18
CA LYS A 83 -11.91 -6.91 13.39
C LYS A 83 -11.60 -8.34 13.80
N LEU A 84 -11.56 -9.26 12.83
CA LEU A 84 -11.21 -10.66 13.07
C LEU A 84 -9.81 -10.78 13.71
N ILE A 85 -8.81 -10.07 13.18
CA ILE A 85 -7.47 -10.05 13.77
C ILE A 85 -7.49 -9.49 15.20
N ALA A 86 -8.32 -8.48 15.46
CA ALA A 86 -8.48 -7.89 16.79
C ALA A 86 -9.03 -8.89 17.83
N GLU A 87 -9.92 -9.78 17.41
CA GLU A 87 -10.56 -10.79 18.24
C GLU A 87 -9.63 -11.98 18.52
N ILE A 88 -8.78 -12.34 17.55
CA ILE A 88 -7.82 -13.44 17.67
C ILE A 88 -6.59 -13.04 18.49
N GLU A 89 -6.12 -11.80 18.35
CA GLU A 89 -4.89 -11.36 19.01
C GLU A 89 -5.14 -10.94 20.47
N PRO A 90 -4.45 -11.55 21.46
CA PRO A 90 -4.70 -11.32 22.88
C PRO A 90 -4.39 -9.88 23.33
N SER A 91 -3.56 -9.15 22.58
CA SER A 91 -3.25 -7.74 22.82
C SER A 91 -4.11 -6.78 21.99
N GLN A 92 -5.22 -7.26 21.42
CA GLN A 92 -6.11 -6.51 20.53
C GLN A 92 -5.36 -5.82 19.37
N LEU A 93 -4.30 -6.47 18.90
CA LEU A 93 -3.52 -5.96 17.78
C LEU A 93 -4.41 -5.90 16.53
N ARG A 94 -4.16 -4.88 15.70
CA ARG A 94 -4.93 -4.60 14.49
C ARG A 94 -3.99 -4.59 13.31
N ILE A 95 -4.53 -4.80 12.11
CA ILE A 95 -3.72 -4.74 10.89
C ILE A 95 -2.98 -3.39 10.85
N PRO A 96 -1.67 -3.37 10.52
CA PRO A 96 -0.88 -2.16 10.42
C PRO A 96 -1.61 -1.10 9.59
N VAL A 97 -1.72 0.12 10.14
CA VAL A 97 -2.46 1.23 9.53
C VAL A 97 -1.93 1.54 8.12
N LEU A 98 -0.63 1.36 7.88
CA LEU A 98 0.00 1.57 6.57
C LEU A 98 -0.55 0.61 5.51
N ILE A 99 -0.77 -0.67 5.84
CA ILE A 99 -1.38 -1.64 4.90
C ILE A 99 -2.75 -1.12 4.46
N LYS A 100 -3.60 -0.72 5.41
CA LYS A 100 -4.93 -0.17 5.13
C LYS A 100 -4.85 1.08 4.25
N LYS A 101 -3.90 1.98 4.53
CA LYS A 101 -3.68 3.20 3.76
C LYS A 101 -3.24 2.90 2.33
N TYR A 102 -2.38 1.91 2.11
CA TYR A 102 -1.90 1.55 0.78
C TYR A 102 -2.95 0.80 -0.05
N VAL A 103 -3.66 -0.16 0.55
CA VAL A 103 -4.77 -0.86 -0.11
C VAL A 103 -5.84 0.12 -0.58
N LYS A 104 -6.19 1.12 0.24
CA LYS A 104 -7.13 2.19 -0.15
C LYS A 104 -6.64 3.04 -1.34
N GLN A 105 -5.38 2.95 -1.72
CA GLN A 105 -4.78 3.60 -2.88
C GLN A 105 -4.51 2.62 -4.03
N ASN A 106 -5.21 1.48 -4.04
CA ASN A 106 -5.08 0.42 -5.03
C ASN A 106 -3.68 -0.22 -5.08
N ALA A 107 -2.97 -0.23 -3.95
CA ALA A 107 -1.68 -0.91 -3.88
C ALA A 107 -1.81 -2.42 -4.10
N LYS A 108 -0.84 -2.97 -4.83
CA LYS A 108 -0.67 -4.39 -5.09
C LYS A 108 0.51 -4.94 -4.30
N LEU A 109 0.35 -6.16 -3.82
CA LEU A 109 1.36 -6.93 -3.11
C LEU A 109 2.17 -7.76 -4.11
N VAL A 110 3.48 -7.85 -3.88
CA VAL A 110 4.39 -8.59 -4.77
C VAL A 110 5.14 -9.69 -4.06
N ALA A 111 5.60 -9.46 -2.84
CA ALA A 111 6.38 -10.45 -2.11
C ALA A 111 6.28 -10.22 -0.60
N PHE A 112 6.51 -11.29 0.17
CA PHE A 112 6.76 -11.22 1.61
C PHE A 112 8.16 -11.71 1.93
N ASN A 113 8.85 -10.98 2.81
CA ASN A 113 10.18 -11.29 3.28
C ASN A 113 10.24 -11.18 4.81
N VAL A 114 11.02 -12.04 5.47
CA VAL A 114 11.35 -11.89 6.89
C VAL A 114 12.63 -11.08 7.01
N ASP A 115 12.62 -10.02 7.81
CA ASP A 115 13.81 -9.22 8.09
C ASP A 115 14.33 -9.44 9.52
N PRO A 116 15.42 -10.22 9.69
CA PRO A 116 16.04 -10.43 11.00
C PRO A 116 16.70 -9.18 11.57
N LYS A 117 17.05 -8.19 10.76
CA LYS A 117 17.59 -6.91 11.23
C LYS A 117 16.50 -6.01 11.82
N PHE A 118 15.23 -6.33 11.55
CA PHE A 118 14.07 -5.61 12.05
C PHE A 118 13.20 -6.53 12.92
N ASN A 119 13.81 -7.14 13.95
CA ASN A 119 13.15 -8.01 14.93
C ASN A 119 12.38 -9.19 14.29
N ASN A 120 12.83 -9.75 13.17
CA ASN A 120 12.12 -10.78 12.41
C ASN A 120 10.70 -10.36 11.97
N ALA A 121 10.47 -9.07 11.73
CA ALA A 121 9.25 -8.58 11.13
C ALA A 121 9.05 -9.19 9.73
N VAL A 122 7.78 -9.25 9.31
CA VAL A 122 7.43 -9.69 7.95
C VAL A 122 7.16 -8.47 7.09
N ASP A 123 8.02 -8.21 6.11
CA ASP A 123 7.88 -7.12 5.16
C ASP A 123 7.12 -7.57 3.94
N GLY A 124 6.00 -6.91 3.65
CA GLY A 124 5.31 -6.97 2.37
C GLY A 124 5.85 -5.91 1.43
N LEU A 125 6.42 -6.32 0.29
CA LEU A 125 6.74 -5.38 -0.78
C LEU A 125 5.47 -5.10 -1.58
N MET A 126 5.11 -3.82 -1.64
CA MET A 126 3.94 -3.35 -2.37
C MET A 126 4.32 -2.30 -3.40
N TYR A 127 3.47 -2.13 -4.41
CA TYR A 127 3.55 -1.01 -5.33
C TYR A 127 2.17 -0.48 -5.69
N ILE A 128 2.13 0.74 -6.19
CA ILE A 128 0.96 1.38 -6.79
C ILE A 128 1.37 1.84 -8.17
N LYS A 129 0.58 1.51 -9.20
CA LYS A 129 0.71 2.17 -10.50
C LYS A 129 0.05 3.53 -10.39
N ILE A 130 0.73 4.59 -10.80
CA ILE A 130 0.23 5.97 -10.59
C ILE A 130 -1.10 6.21 -11.32
N SER A 131 -1.32 5.55 -12.47
CA SER A 131 -2.60 5.58 -13.19
C SER A 131 -3.77 4.97 -12.41
N ASP A 132 -3.48 4.12 -11.43
CA ASP A 132 -4.49 3.37 -10.69
C ASP A 132 -4.80 4.06 -9.35
N LEU A 133 -4.21 5.24 -9.09
CA LEU A 133 -4.52 6.01 -7.89
C LEU A 133 -6.00 6.45 -7.90
N PRO A 134 -6.72 6.31 -6.77
CA PRO A 134 -8.11 6.76 -6.67
C PRO A 134 -8.27 8.25 -6.97
N GLU A 135 -9.32 8.59 -7.73
CA GLU A 135 -9.63 9.97 -8.12
C GLU A 135 -9.76 10.90 -6.90
N ASN A 136 -10.43 10.45 -5.83
CA ASN A 136 -10.60 11.24 -4.61
C ASN A 136 -9.28 11.62 -3.93
N THR A 137 -8.19 10.91 -4.24
CA THR A 137 -6.86 11.17 -3.70
C THR A 137 -6.09 12.11 -4.62
N VAL A 138 -6.28 11.99 -5.94
CA VAL A 138 -5.56 12.76 -6.97
C VAL A 138 -6.21 14.13 -7.23
N LYS A 139 -7.54 14.20 -7.33
CA LYS A 139 -8.30 15.38 -7.76
C LYS A 139 -8.00 16.65 -6.95
N PRO A 140 -7.98 16.63 -5.60
CA PRO A 140 -7.66 17.85 -4.84
C PRO A 140 -6.26 18.39 -5.16
N VAL A 141 -5.32 17.51 -5.50
CA VAL A 141 -3.94 17.89 -5.79
C VAL A 141 -3.80 18.41 -7.22
N LEU A 142 -4.58 17.88 -8.17
CA LEU A 142 -4.66 18.39 -9.53
C LEU A 142 -5.20 19.82 -9.55
N GLU A 143 -6.31 20.07 -8.86
CA GLU A 143 -6.93 21.41 -8.78
C GLU A 143 -5.94 22.45 -8.20
N GLU A 144 -5.21 22.09 -7.15
CA GLU A 144 -4.17 22.95 -6.59
C GLU A 144 -2.99 23.17 -7.56
N TYR A 145 -2.58 22.13 -8.28
CA TYR A 145 -1.49 22.20 -9.26
C TYR A 145 -1.85 23.08 -10.46
N GLU A 146 -3.08 23.00 -10.96
CA GLU A 146 -3.59 23.87 -12.02
C GLU A 146 -3.60 25.35 -11.57
N GLN A 147 -4.06 25.63 -10.35
CA GLN A 147 -4.02 26.98 -9.78
C GLN A 147 -2.59 27.53 -9.65
N GLU A 148 -1.63 26.69 -9.28
CA GLU A 148 -0.21 27.05 -9.20
C GLU A 148 0.34 27.41 -10.60
N LEU A 149 0.01 26.63 -11.63
CA LEU A 149 0.41 26.90 -13.02
C LEU A 149 -0.16 28.23 -13.53
N LEU A 150 -1.47 28.46 -13.34
CA LEU A 150 -2.13 29.70 -13.76
C LEU A 150 -1.52 30.94 -13.08
N LYS A 151 -1.20 30.85 -11.78
CA LYS A 151 -0.53 31.93 -11.04
C LYS A 151 0.87 32.21 -11.59
N ASN A 152 1.64 31.16 -11.86
CA ASN A 152 2.99 31.29 -12.40
C ASN A 152 3.00 31.89 -13.81
N GLU A 153 2.01 31.54 -14.65
CA GLU A 153 1.85 32.14 -15.98
C GLU A 153 1.48 33.62 -15.90
N ALA A 154 0.55 34.00 -15.02
CA ALA A 154 0.17 35.40 -14.82
C ALA A 154 1.36 36.26 -14.35
N LEU A 155 2.17 35.74 -13.41
CA LEU A 155 3.37 36.42 -12.92
C LEU A 155 4.41 36.63 -14.04
N LYS A 156 4.64 35.61 -14.88
CA LYS A 156 5.55 35.72 -16.04
C LYS A 156 5.09 36.79 -17.03
N GLN A 157 3.79 36.88 -17.30
CA GLN A 157 3.24 37.90 -18.20
C GLN A 157 3.38 39.32 -17.65
N GLN A 158 3.25 39.52 -16.33
CA GLN A 158 3.46 40.83 -15.70
C GLN A 158 4.93 41.26 -15.79
N GLN A 159 5.87 40.38 -15.46
CA GLN A 159 7.31 40.65 -15.57
C GLN A 159 7.76 40.96 -17.00
N THR A 160 7.11 40.37 -18.00
CA THR A 160 7.41 40.62 -19.42
C THR A 160 6.90 42.00 -19.87
N LYS A 161 5.81 42.51 -19.26
CA LYS A 161 5.24 43.83 -19.57
C LYS A 161 5.94 44.98 -18.85
N GLU A 162 6.56 44.74 -17.69
CA GLU A 162 7.30 45.75 -16.92
C GLU A 162 8.77 45.88 -17.34
N GLY A 163 9.30 44.91 -18.11
CA GLY A 163 10.66 44.92 -18.66
C GLY A 163 10.79 45.48 -20.08
N LEU A 164 9.71 46.03 -20.65
CA LEU A 164 9.62 46.72 -21.95
C LEU A 164 9.30 48.20 -21.72
#